data_AF-A0A945H2Q2-F1
#
_entry.id   AF-A0A945H2Q2-F1
#
_cell.length_a   1.000
_cell.length_b   1.000
_cell.length_c   1.000
_cell.angle_alpha   90.00
_cell.angle_beta   90.00
_cell.angle_gamma   90.00
#
_symmetry.space_group_name_H-M   'P 1'
#
loop_
_entity.id
_entity.type
_entity.pdbx_description
1 polymer ?
#
loop_
_entity_poly.entity_id
_entity_poly.type
_entity_poly.pdbx_seq_one_letter_code
_entity_poly.pdbx_strand_id
1 'polypeptide(L)'
;MKNIILTITLLFVATTLSAKGDLHLFDVNNKDKKITTKTIEQAFIDSGFTIGINQNMNTPFKKQFKQTDFQVFTLMTMYHTKLSIDLVNKHADAGVFTPMGVGIYQKLNDDTLHVSILTSAAHEKILGISNSPILKQIETEVLAVLKKALPNANYKISKDPLGESRELLTKYELTLEEDDDAEEIIEELQMTLESAFKPKGFVVPKKLSFDMDLNPDDADDSIYESFTNYSICKLEVIYTVAKTRPDAAAFAPCTTMIYKKRGENKIVLGFPSVYNWMSSALVGDKESLDALMKAQKDFESILQEVTE
;
A
#
# COMPACT_ATOMS: atom_id res chain seq x y z
N MET A 1 27.56 33.35 5.67
CA MET A 1 28.00 32.12 4.97
C MET A 1 28.20 31.05 6.02
N LYS A 2 27.17 30.25 6.29
CA LYS A 2 27.20 29.15 7.27
C LYS A 2 27.35 27.84 6.49
N ASN A 3 28.35 27.05 6.85
CA ASN A 3 28.62 25.76 6.25
C ASN A 3 27.66 24.72 6.86
N ILE A 4 26.81 24.13 6.02
CA ILE A 4 25.98 22.97 6.36
C ILE A 4 26.87 21.73 6.24
N ILE A 5 27.02 20.97 7.32
CA ILE A 5 27.72 19.68 7.31
C ILE A 5 26.66 18.59 7.13
N LEU A 6 26.59 18.05 5.92
CA LEU A 6 25.78 16.89 5.57
C LEU A 6 26.59 15.63 5.90
N THR A 7 26.19 14.86 6.90
CA THR A 7 26.85 13.59 7.24
C THR A 7 26.05 12.43 6.64
N ILE A 8 26.58 11.85 5.56
CA ILE A 8 26.04 10.63 4.94
C ILE A 8 26.80 9.44 5.54
N THR A 9 26.11 8.62 6.33
CA THR A 9 26.66 7.35 6.82
C THR A 9 26.16 6.23 5.92
N LEU A 10 26.99 5.78 4.99
CA LEU A 10 26.71 4.63 4.14
C LEU A 10 27.11 3.34 4.86
N LEU A 11 26.12 2.53 5.26
CA LEU A 11 26.35 1.17 5.75
C LEU A 11 26.01 0.17 4.63
N PHE A 12 27.02 -0.35 3.93
CA PHE A 12 26.83 -1.45 2.98
C PHE A 12 26.82 -2.78 3.73
N VAL A 13 25.63 -3.35 3.94
CA VAL A 13 25.47 -4.78 4.23
C VAL A 13 24.83 -5.43 3.01
N ALA A 14 25.68 -5.97 2.13
CA ALA A 14 25.23 -6.80 1.02
C ALA A 14 25.02 -8.24 1.51
N THR A 15 23.82 -8.56 1.95
CA THR A 15 23.34 -9.95 2.03
C THR A 15 22.27 -10.13 0.97
N THR A 16 22.66 -10.60 -0.21
CA THR A 16 21.71 -11.06 -1.24
C THR A 16 21.18 -12.43 -0.82
N LEU A 17 20.27 -12.44 0.17
CA LEU A 17 19.31 -13.52 0.28
C LEU A 17 18.26 -13.21 -0.79
N SER A 18 18.35 -13.84 -1.96
CA SER A 18 17.31 -13.69 -2.99
C SER A 18 15.99 -14.17 -2.39
N ALA A 19 15.14 -13.22 -1.98
CA ALA A 19 13.75 -13.50 -1.70
C ALA A 19 13.16 -14.10 -2.98
N LYS A 20 12.55 -15.29 -2.86
CA LYS A 20 11.80 -15.88 -3.96
C LYS A 20 10.55 -15.05 -4.13
N GLY A 21 10.47 -14.26 -5.21
CA GLY A 21 9.32 -13.43 -5.61
C GLY A 21 8.70 -12.50 -4.53
N ASP A 22 8.07 -11.42 -4.99
CA ASP A 22 7.44 -10.44 -4.10
C ASP A 22 5.92 -10.57 -4.01
N LEU A 23 5.32 -11.41 -4.84
CA LEU A 23 3.87 -11.63 -4.83
C LEU A 23 3.52 -13.11 -4.64
N HIS A 24 2.51 -13.36 -3.81
CA HIS A 24 1.73 -14.59 -3.90
C HIS A 24 0.69 -14.42 -5.00
N LEU A 25 0.58 -15.43 -5.86
CA LEU A 25 -0.36 -15.46 -6.98
C LEU A 25 -1.22 -16.72 -6.87
N PHE A 26 -2.54 -16.52 -6.92
CA PHE A 26 -3.53 -17.58 -6.93
C PHE A 26 -4.32 -17.52 -8.24
N ASP A 27 -4.35 -18.61 -8.98
CA ASP A 27 -5.15 -18.76 -10.20
C ASP A 27 -6.23 -19.83 -9.94
N VAL A 28 -7.51 -19.48 -10.03
CA VAL A 28 -8.62 -20.41 -9.77
C VAL A 28 -9.61 -20.43 -10.92
N ASN A 29 -10.06 -21.63 -11.32
CA ASN A 29 -11.15 -21.73 -12.30
C ASN A 29 -12.42 -21.11 -11.72
N ASN A 30 -12.97 -20.15 -12.44
CA ASN A 30 -14.16 -19.40 -12.07
C ASN A 30 -15.14 -19.29 -13.26
N LYS A 31 -15.19 -20.32 -14.12
CA LYS A 31 -16.11 -20.38 -15.26
C LYS A 31 -17.58 -20.27 -14.85
N ASP A 32 -17.93 -20.88 -13.73
CA ASP A 32 -19.29 -20.85 -13.16
C ASP A 32 -19.59 -19.56 -12.36
N LYS A 33 -18.59 -18.67 -12.23
CA LYS A 33 -18.68 -17.37 -11.55
C LYS A 33 -19.11 -17.45 -10.08
N LYS A 34 -18.89 -18.60 -9.43
CA LYS A 34 -19.23 -18.77 -8.00
C LYS A 34 -18.28 -18.04 -7.07
N ILE A 35 -17.01 -17.89 -7.46
CA ILE A 35 -16.03 -17.13 -6.69
C ILE A 35 -16.17 -15.67 -7.07
N THR A 36 -16.54 -14.84 -6.09
CA THR A 36 -16.76 -13.40 -6.25
C THR A 36 -15.84 -12.61 -5.32
N THR A 37 -15.71 -11.32 -5.57
CA THR A 37 -14.95 -10.43 -4.68
C THR A 37 -15.56 -10.37 -3.28
N LYS A 38 -16.89 -10.48 -3.18
CA LYS A 38 -17.62 -10.53 -1.89
C LYS A 38 -17.37 -11.82 -1.12
N THR A 39 -17.27 -12.96 -1.79
CA THR A 39 -16.96 -14.23 -1.10
C THR A 39 -15.52 -14.25 -0.57
N ILE A 40 -14.59 -13.62 -1.29
CA ILE A 40 -13.21 -13.44 -0.82
C ILE A 40 -13.18 -12.48 0.37
N GLU A 41 -13.87 -11.33 0.27
CA GLU A 41 -14.03 -10.36 1.35
C GLU A 41 -14.58 -11.01 2.63
N GLN A 42 -15.67 -11.76 2.51
CA GLN A 42 -16.28 -12.44 3.65
C GLN A 42 -15.33 -13.45 4.30
N ALA A 43 -14.52 -14.17 3.51
CA ALA A 43 -13.56 -15.11 4.07
C ALA A 43 -12.48 -14.43 4.93
N PHE A 44 -12.06 -13.22 4.55
CA PHE A 44 -11.17 -12.38 5.36
C PHE A 44 -11.84 -11.92 6.64
N ILE A 45 -13.07 -11.40 6.55
CA ILE A 45 -13.86 -10.96 7.71
C ILE A 45 -14.04 -12.10 8.72
N ASP A 46 -14.45 -13.28 8.25
CA ASP A 46 -14.65 -14.47 9.07
C ASP A 46 -13.36 -14.96 9.75
N SER A 47 -12.21 -14.48 9.29
CA SER A 47 -10.89 -14.84 9.80
C SER A 47 -10.21 -13.71 10.59
N GLY A 48 -10.97 -12.67 10.98
CA GLY A 48 -10.49 -11.60 11.87
C GLY A 48 -9.82 -10.42 11.16
N PHE A 49 -9.91 -10.35 9.83
CA PHE A 49 -9.45 -9.19 9.08
C PHE A 49 -10.56 -8.14 8.95
N THR A 50 -10.18 -6.87 8.98
CA THR A 50 -11.06 -5.77 8.62
C THR A 50 -10.79 -5.36 7.18
N ILE A 51 -11.86 -5.03 6.45
CA ILE A 51 -11.80 -4.61 5.05
C ILE A 51 -11.80 -3.09 5.00
N GLY A 52 -10.76 -2.51 4.40
CA GLY A 52 -10.67 -1.06 4.19
C GLY A 52 -11.56 -0.64 3.03
N ILE A 53 -11.34 -1.25 1.86
CA ILE A 53 -12.15 -1.05 0.66
C ILE A 53 -12.33 -2.37 -0.10
N ASN A 54 -13.42 -2.47 -0.86
CA ASN A 54 -13.61 -3.48 -1.92
C ASN A 54 -14.16 -2.77 -3.16
N GLN A 55 -13.26 -2.23 -3.98
CA GLN A 55 -13.62 -1.31 -5.05
C GLN A 55 -13.54 -1.98 -6.42
N ASN A 56 -14.70 -2.15 -7.08
CA ASN A 56 -14.77 -2.54 -8.48
C ASN A 56 -14.30 -1.39 -9.38
N MET A 57 -13.21 -1.62 -10.13
CA MET A 57 -12.60 -0.63 -11.00
C MET A 57 -13.17 -0.60 -12.41
N ASN A 58 -13.95 -1.61 -12.81
CA ASN A 58 -14.58 -1.60 -14.13
C ASN A 58 -15.51 -0.41 -14.32
N THR A 59 -16.20 0.03 -13.26
CA THR A 59 -17.07 1.21 -13.30
C THR A 59 -16.29 2.49 -13.57
N PRO A 60 -15.28 2.87 -12.77
CA PRO A 60 -14.49 4.07 -13.05
C PRO A 60 -13.71 3.96 -14.38
N PHE A 61 -13.22 2.77 -14.77
CA PHE A 61 -12.56 2.59 -16.08
C PHE A 61 -13.49 2.87 -17.25
N LYS A 62 -14.70 2.30 -17.25
CA LYS A 62 -15.71 2.57 -18.29
C LYS A 62 -16.14 4.04 -18.31
N LYS A 63 -16.23 4.68 -17.13
CA LYS A 63 -16.61 6.10 -17.05
C LYS A 63 -15.55 7.01 -17.69
N GLN A 64 -14.28 6.80 -17.33
CA GLN A 64 -13.18 7.68 -17.72
C GLN A 64 -12.57 7.30 -19.08
N PHE A 65 -12.26 6.01 -19.31
CA PHE A 65 -11.56 5.52 -20.50
C PHE A 65 -12.47 4.83 -21.52
N LYS A 66 -13.78 4.77 -21.24
CA LYS A 66 -14.82 4.22 -22.13
C LYS A 66 -14.74 2.71 -22.40
N GLN A 67 -13.78 2.02 -21.80
CA GLN A 67 -13.61 0.57 -21.94
C GLN A 67 -12.97 -0.07 -20.70
N THR A 68 -13.00 -1.39 -20.64
CA THR A 68 -12.22 -2.21 -19.70
C THR A 68 -11.95 -3.57 -20.34
N ASP A 69 -10.79 -4.14 -20.05
CA ASP A 69 -10.38 -5.48 -20.53
C ASP A 69 -10.75 -6.59 -19.54
N PHE A 70 -11.51 -6.25 -18.50
CA PHE A 70 -11.77 -7.12 -17.37
C PHE A 70 -13.25 -7.42 -17.17
N GLN A 71 -13.55 -8.68 -16.88
CA GLN A 71 -14.82 -9.09 -16.29
C GLN A 71 -14.84 -8.74 -14.80
N VAL A 72 -13.74 -9.00 -14.09
CA VAL A 72 -13.52 -8.62 -12.69
C VAL A 72 -12.21 -7.83 -12.64
N PHE A 73 -12.23 -6.64 -12.07
CA PHE A 73 -11.02 -5.95 -11.64
C PHE A 73 -11.36 -5.17 -10.38
N THR A 74 -10.78 -5.59 -9.27
CA THR A 74 -11.11 -5.08 -7.94
C THR A 74 -9.84 -4.81 -7.18
N LEU A 75 -9.79 -3.61 -6.60
CA LEU A 75 -8.81 -3.24 -5.61
C LEU A 75 -9.47 -3.41 -4.25
N MET A 76 -9.02 -4.40 -3.50
CA MET A 76 -9.46 -4.60 -2.13
C MET A 76 -8.31 -4.26 -1.20
N THR A 77 -8.61 -3.69 -0.03
CA THR A 77 -7.63 -3.55 1.03
C THR A 77 -8.13 -4.17 2.32
N MET A 78 -7.20 -4.69 3.11
CA MET A 78 -7.52 -5.33 4.38
C MET A 78 -6.41 -5.15 5.40
N TYR A 79 -6.69 -5.44 6.66
CA TYR A 79 -5.70 -5.49 7.73
C TYR A 79 -6.17 -6.42 8.85
N HIS A 80 -5.23 -7.07 9.53
CA HIS A 80 -5.53 -7.82 10.74
C HIS A 80 -5.35 -6.89 11.93
N THR A 81 -6.43 -6.44 12.56
CA THR A 81 -6.42 -5.36 13.57
C THR A 81 -5.29 -5.47 14.58
N LYS A 82 -5.20 -6.59 15.32
CA LYS A 82 -4.16 -6.79 16.34
C LYS A 82 -2.74 -6.78 15.76
N LEU A 83 -2.45 -7.60 14.75
CA LEU A 83 -1.12 -7.71 14.16
C LEU A 83 -0.67 -6.41 13.48
N SER A 84 -1.60 -5.66 12.88
CA SER A 84 -1.32 -4.35 12.32
C SER A 84 -0.96 -3.34 13.40
N ILE A 85 -1.65 -3.35 14.55
CA ILE A 85 -1.29 -2.49 15.69
C ILE A 85 0.11 -2.84 16.21
N ASP A 86 0.36 -4.13 16.47
CA ASP A 86 1.65 -4.62 16.94
C ASP A 86 2.79 -4.25 15.97
N LEU A 87 2.52 -4.36 14.67
CA LEU A 87 3.49 -4.04 13.62
C LEU A 87 3.79 -2.53 13.58
N VAL A 88 2.78 -1.69 13.58
CA VAL A 88 2.93 -0.22 13.49
C VAL A 88 3.54 0.35 14.76
N ASN A 89 3.17 -0.15 15.94
CA ASN A 89 3.81 0.27 17.19
C ASN A 89 5.31 -0.07 17.21
N LYS A 90 5.70 -1.19 16.61
CA LYS A 90 7.11 -1.59 16.47
C LYS A 90 7.84 -0.85 15.36
N HIS A 91 7.15 -0.61 14.25
CA HIS A 91 7.68 -0.01 13.03
C HIS A 91 6.63 0.96 12.47
N ALA A 92 6.68 2.23 12.89
CA ALA A 92 5.71 3.26 12.46
C ALA A 92 5.52 3.30 10.93
N ASP A 93 6.63 3.12 10.20
CA ASP A 93 6.65 3.08 8.75
C ASP A 93 5.76 1.98 8.13
N ALA A 94 5.41 0.93 8.88
CA ALA A 94 4.49 -0.11 8.45
C ALA A 94 3.04 0.38 8.29
N GLY A 95 2.74 1.63 8.66
CA GLY A 95 1.47 2.29 8.35
C GLY A 95 1.12 2.23 6.85
N VAL A 96 2.12 2.25 5.97
CA VAL A 96 1.92 2.11 4.52
C VAL A 96 1.32 0.76 4.07
N PHE A 97 1.19 -0.22 4.99
CA PHE A 97 0.53 -1.50 4.76
C PHE A 97 -0.72 -1.71 5.62
N THR A 98 -1.22 -0.65 6.25
CA THR A 98 -2.44 -0.71 7.06
C THR A 98 -3.44 0.33 6.55
N PRO A 99 -4.29 -0.01 5.55
CA PRO A 99 -4.55 -1.37 5.05
C PRO A 99 -3.58 -1.79 3.92
N MET A 100 -3.42 -3.10 3.72
CA MET A 100 -2.64 -3.70 2.63
C MET A 100 -3.50 -4.12 1.45
N GLY A 101 -2.93 -4.06 0.25
CA GLY A 101 -3.63 -4.33 -1.01
C GLY A 101 -3.82 -5.81 -1.34
N VAL A 102 -4.95 -6.11 -1.97
CA VAL A 102 -5.29 -7.40 -2.58
C VAL A 102 -5.82 -7.12 -3.97
N GLY A 103 -5.06 -7.54 -4.99
CA GLY A 103 -5.47 -7.45 -6.39
C GLY A 103 -6.36 -8.63 -6.76
N ILE A 104 -7.58 -8.37 -7.26
CA ILE A 104 -8.50 -9.43 -7.71
C ILE A 104 -8.92 -9.14 -9.15
N TYR A 105 -8.62 -10.03 -10.09
CA TYR A 105 -8.93 -9.79 -11.49
C TYR A 105 -9.26 -11.04 -12.30
N GLN A 106 -10.05 -10.85 -13.35
CA GLN A 106 -10.40 -11.84 -14.37
C GLN A 106 -10.60 -11.07 -15.67
N LYS A 107 -9.82 -11.39 -16.71
CA LYS A 107 -9.92 -10.73 -18.02
C LYS A 107 -11.22 -11.11 -18.72
N LEU A 108 -11.65 -10.28 -19.68
CA LEU A 108 -12.75 -10.63 -20.56
C LEU A 108 -12.42 -11.92 -21.30
N ASN A 109 -13.38 -12.85 -21.37
CA ASN A 109 -13.25 -14.16 -22.00
C ASN A 109 -12.22 -15.10 -21.34
N ASP A 110 -11.81 -14.82 -20.11
CA ASP A 110 -11.03 -15.74 -19.28
C ASP A 110 -11.97 -16.51 -18.34
N ASP A 111 -11.71 -17.80 -18.16
CA ASP A 111 -12.40 -18.65 -17.18
C ASP A 111 -11.67 -18.63 -15.82
N THR A 112 -10.55 -17.91 -15.69
CA THR A 112 -9.69 -17.89 -14.50
C THR A 112 -9.83 -16.59 -13.71
N LEU A 113 -10.10 -16.69 -12.41
CA LEU A 113 -9.98 -15.58 -11.48
C LEU A 113 -8.58 -15.62 -10.84
N HIS A 114 -7.95 -14.46 -10.77
CA HIS A 114 -6.63 -14.27 -10.21
C HIS A 114 -6.70 -13.43 -8.94
N VAL A 115 -5.88 -13.80 -7.94
CA VAL A 115 -5.67 -13.01 -6.73
C VAL A 115 -4.17 -12.81 -6.51
N SER A 116 -3.75 -11.57 -6.25
CA SER A 116 -2.38 -11.20 -5.92
C SER A 116 -2.28 -10.44 -4.59
N ILE A 117 -1.26 -10.78 -3.80
CA ILE A 117 -0.92 -10.12 -2.53
C ILE A 117 0.61 -10.07 -2.38
N LEU A 118 1.12 -9.14 -1.57
CA LEU A 118 2.54 -9.07 -1.24
C LEU A 118 2.99 -10.18 -0.30
N THR A 119 4.24 -10.62 -0.45
CA THR A 119 4.90 -11.50 0.51
C THR A 119 5.36 -10.72 1.74
N SER A 120 5.62 -11.42 2.86
CA SER A 120 6.25 -10.77 4.03
C SER A 120 7.64 -10.22 3.68
N ALA A 121 8.39 -10.92 2.83
CA ALA A 121 9.68 -10.47 2.32
C ALA A 121 9.58 -9.17 1.50
N ALA A 122 8.53 -9.01 0.70
CA ALA A 122 8.29 -7.75 -0.02
C ALA A 122 7.99 -6.60 0.95
N HIS A 123 7.17 -6.83 1.98
CA HIS A 123 6.92 -5.84 3.03
C HIS A 123 8.21 -5.45 3.78
N GLU A 124 9.02 -6.44 4.18
CA GLU A 124 10.33 -6.22 4.82
C GLU A 124 11.25 -5.38 3.94
N LYS A 125 11.37 -5.73 2.65
CA LYS A 125 12.16 -5.02 1.65
C LYS A 125 11.75 -3.55 1.53
N ILE A 126 10.45 -3.26 1.47
CA ILE A 126 9.93 -1.89 1.34
C ILE A 126 10.21 -1.06 2.58
N LEU A 127 10.08 -1.66 3.76
CA LEU A 127 10.31 -0.99 5.05
C LEU A 127 11.79 -0.84 5.41
N GLY A 128 12.69 -1.49 4.66
CA GLY A 128 14.11 -1.55 5.01
C GLY A 128 14.37 -2.30 6.32
N ILE A 129 13.51 -3.25 6.69
CA ILE A 129 13.67 -4.11 7.87
C ILE A 129 13.89 -5.57 7.44
N SER A 130 14.27 -6.43 8.39
CA SER A 130 14.50 -7.85 8.13
C SER A 130 13.94 -8.73 9.24
N ASN A 131 13.46 -9.92 8.88
CA ASN A 131 13.06 -10.97 9.83
C ASN A 131 11.96 -10.55 10.81
N SER A 132 10.95 -9.82 10.36
CA SER A 132 9.78 -9.47 11.16
C SER A 132 8.88 -10.70 11.37
N PRO A 133 8.74 -11.21 12.62
CA PRO A 133 7.83 -12.31 12.89
C PRO A 133 6.36 -11.91 12.67
N ILE A 134 6.02 -10.62 12.86
CA ILE A 134 4.66 -10.11 12.70
C ILE A 134 4.25 -10.13 11.22
N LEU A 135 5.13 -9.68 10.31
CA LEU A 135 4.85 -9.73 8.87
C LEU A 135 4.69 -11.18 8.37
N LYS A 136 5.51 -12.11 8.86
CA LYS A 136 5.39 -13.54 8.54
C LYS A 136 4.09 -14.15 9.07
N GLN A 137 3.64 -13.71 10.25
CA GLN A 137 2.37 -14.15 10.80
C GLN A 137 1.20 -13.62 9.96
N ILE A 138 1.19 -12.33 9.63
CA ILE A 138 0.15 -11.75 8.75
C ILE A 138 0.10 -12.51 7.42
N GLU A 139 1.25 -12.72 6.76
CA GLU A 139 1.31 -13.51 5.53
C GLU A 139 0.74 -14.93 5.71
N THR A 140 1.09 -15.61 6.80
CA THR A 140 0.59 -16.96 7.09
C THR A 140 -0.94 -16.99 7.21
N GLU A 141 -1.52 -16.02 7.92
CA GLU A 141 -2.96 -15.92 8.13
C GLU A 141 -3.68 -15.58 6.83
N VAL A 142 -3.16 -14.63 6.05
CA VAL A 142 -3.70 -14.28 4.72
C VAL A 142 -3.69 -15.48 3.78
N LEU A 143 -2.58 -16.24 3.73
CA LEU A 143 -2.49 -17.43 2.89
C LEU A 143 -3.45 -18.53 3.34
N ALA A 144 -3.71 -18.67 4.64
CA ALA A 144 -4.69 -19.61 5.16
C ALA A 144 -6.11 -19.24 4.70
N VAL A 145 -6.47 -17.94 4.75
CA VAL A 145 -7.75 -17.44 4.23
C VAL A 145 -7.89 -17.74 2.74
N LEU A 146 -6.90 -17.37 1.92
CA LEU A 146 -7.00 -17.52 0.47
C LEU A 146 -7.04 -18.99 0.04
N LYS A 147 -6.28 -19.88 0.68
CA LYS A 147 -6.35 -21.34 0.41
C LYS A 147 -7.73 -21.91 0.72
N LYS A 148 -8.42 -21.40 1.74
CA LYS A 148 -9.79 -21.80 2.09
C LYS A 148 -10.82 -21.19 1.13
N ALA A 149 -10.68 -19.91 0.80
CA ALA A 149 -11.61 -19.16 -0.05
C ALA A 149 -11.52 -19.56 -1.53
N LEU A 150 -10.35 -20.01 -1.98
CA LEU A 150 -10.06 -20.39 -3.36
C LEU A 150 -9.67 -21.87 -3.45
N PRO A 151 -10.61 -22.80 -3.18
CA PRO A 151 -10.30 -24.22 -3.20
C PRO A 151 -9.82 -24.64 -4.60
N ASN A 152 -8.74 -25.41 -4.64
CA ASN A 152 -8.07 -25.86 -5.87
C ASN A 152 -7.42 -24.75 -6.70
N ALA A 153 -7.20 -23.56 -6.14
CA ALA A 153 -6.38 -22.55 -6.80
C ALA A 153 -4.95 -23.08 -7.02
N ASN A 154 -4.41 -22.81 -8.21
CA ASN A 154 -3.00 -22.96 -8.49
C ASN A 154 -2.25 -21.81 -7.81
N TYR A 155 -1.55 -22.12 -6.72
CA TYR A 155 -0.73 -21.19 -5.97
C TYR A 155 0.70 -21.19 -6.47
N LYS A 156 1.26 -20.01 -6.71
CA LYS A 156 2.67 -19.81 -7.04
C LYS A 156 3.18 -18.50 -6.45
N ILE A 157 4.49 -18.45 -6.27
CA ILE A 157 5.21 -17.20 -6.00
C ILE A 157 5.57 -16.56 -7.34
N SER A 158 5.59 -15.22 -7.40
CA SER A 158 6.01 -14.49 -8.59
C SER A 158 7.47 -14.79 -8.96
N LYS A 159 7.87 -14.32 -10.15
CA LYS A 159 9.29 -14.26 -10.48
C LYS A 159 10.03 -13.36 -9.49
N ASP A 160 11.33 -13.58 -9.40
CA ASP A 160 12.21 -12.73 -8.60
C ASP A 160 12.13 -11.27 -9.08
N PRO A 161 12.15 -10.32 -8.13
CA PRO A 161 12.08 -8.92 -8.46
C PRO A 161 13.36 -8.42 -9.12
N LEU A 162 13.26 -7.28 -9.82
CA LEU A 162 14.44 -6.55 -10.25
C LEU A 162 15.12 -5.88 -9.04
N GLY A 163 16.44 -5.73 -9.12
CA GLY A 163 17.15 -4.85 -8.20
C GLY A 163 16.66 -3.41 -8.36
N GLU A 164 16.49 -2.72 -7.24
CA GLU A 164 16.08 -1.31 -7.20
C GLU A 164 17.00 -0.57 -6.24
N SER A 165 17.65 0.49 -6.73
CA SER A 165 18.60 1.29 -5.96
C SER A 165 17.98 2.56 -5.39
N ARG A 166 16.74 2.88 -5.79
CA ARG A 166 15.98 4.02 -5.28
C ARG A 166 15.18 3.61 -4.04
N GLU A 167 14.82 4.60 -3.22
CA GLU A 167 14.03 4.41 -2.00
C GLU A 167 12.64 3.83 -2.32
N LEU A 168 12.32 2.69 -1.72
CA LEU A 168 11.03 2.01 -1.88
C LEU A 168 9.93 2.61 -1.01
N LEU A 169 10.32 3.40 -0.01
CA LEU A 169 9.43 4.16 0.85
C LEU A 169 9.92 5.62 0.86
N THR A 170 9.15 6.52 0.27
CA THR A 170 9.45 7.96 0.32
C THR A 170 8.91 8.52 1.63
N LYS A 171 9.74 9.28 2.35
CA LYS A 171 9.38 9.94 3.61
C LYS A 171 9.78 11.42 3.61
N TYR A 172 8.95 12.22 4.26
CA TYR A 172 9.19 13.62 4.58
C TYR A 172 9.00 13.80 6.09
N GLU A 173 9.86 14.62 6.70
CA GLU A 173 9.79 14.94 8.12
C GLU A 173 9.61 16.46 8.25
N LEU A 174 8.53 16.87 8.90
CA LEU A 174 8.30 18.25 9.30
C LEU A 174 8.76 18.39 10.75
N THR A 175 9.76 19.24 11.00
CA THR A 175 10.24 19.51 12.36
C THR A 175 9.34 20.58 12.99
N LEU A 176 8.96 20.35 14.24
CA LEU A 176 8.16 21.27 15.05
C LEU A 176 9.08 22.08 15.97
N GLU A 177 8.77 23.36 16.08
CA GLU A 177 9.35 24.28 17.05
C GLU A 177 8.68 24.10 18.44
N GLU A 178 9.28 24.69 19.49
CA GLU A 178 8.88 24.43 20.88
C GLU A 178 7.49 25.00 21.24
N ASP A 179 7.03 26.03 20.51
CA ASP A 179 5.75 26.71 20.66
C ASP A 179 4.70 26.31 19.62
N ASP A 180 5.02 25.37 18.73
CA ASP A 180 4.10 24.87 17.72
C ASP A 180 2.94 24.08 18.36
N ASP A 181 1.71 24.37 17.91
CA ASP A 181 0.56 23.52 18.18
C ASP A 181 0.54 22.36 17.18
N ALA A 182 1.05 21.21 17.63
CA ALA A 182 1.15 20.02 16.81
C ALA A 182 -0.21 19.52 16.29
N GLU A 183 -1.30 19.72 17.04
CA GLU A 183 -2.64 19.29 16.62
C GLU A 183 -3.12 20.15 15.45
N GLU A 184 -3.03 21.47 15.59
CA GLU A 184 -3.39 22.42 14.53
C GLU A 184 -2.57 22.19 13.24
N ILE A 185 -1.25 22.00 13.37
CA ILE A 185 -0.38 21.72 12.22
C ILE A 185 -0.76 20.42 11.52
N ILE A 186 -1.08 19.36 12.27
CA ILE A 186 -1.50 18.08 11.67
C ILE A 186 -2.85 18.24 10.95
N GLU A 187 -3.80 18.98 11.53
CA GLU A 187 -5.08 19.24 10.89
C GLU A 187 -4.92 20.04 9.60
N GLU A 188 -4.13 21.12 9.61
CA GLU A 188 -3.85 21.93 8.42
C GLU A 188 -3.13 21.11 7.34
N LEU A 189 -2.13 20.33 7.74
CA LEU A 189 -1.41 19.41 6.85
C LEU A 189 -2.36 18.43 6.18
N GLN A 190 -3.27 17.81 6.93
CA GLN A 190 -4.25 16.87 6.39
C GLN A 190 -5.23 17.56 5.44
N MET A 191 -5.77 18.72 5.81
CA MET A 191 -6.67 19.50 4.95
C MET A 191 -6.01 19.93 3.64
N THR A 192 -4.76 20.37 3.71
CA THR A 192 -3.98 20.82 2.55
C THR A 192 -3.66 19.64 1.64
N LEU A 193 -3.25 18.51 2.22
CA LEU A 193 -2.97 17.28 1.48
C LEU A 193 -4.23 16.78 0.73
N GLU A 194 -5.37 16.70 1.42
CA GLU A 194 -6.65 16.30 0.82
C GLU A 194 -7.06 17.24 -0.33
N SER A 195 -6.82 18.54 -0.19
CA SER A 195 -7.10 19.55 -1.20
C SER A 195 -6.15 19.47 -2.41
N ALA A 196 -4.88 19.14 -2.18
CA ALA A 196 -3.84 19.05 -3.22
C ALA A 196 -3.95 17.78 -4.09
N PHE A 197 -4.54 16.69 -3.56
CA PHE A 197 -4.70 15.44 -4.30
C PHE A 197 -5.58 15.55 -5.55
N LYS A 198 -6.74 16.21 -5.41
CA LYS A 198 -7.76 16.23 -6.46
C LYS A 198 -7.30 16.92 -7.76
N PRO A 199 -6.64 18.10 -7.73
CA PRO A 199 -6.08 18.74 -8.93
C PRO A 199 -5.06 17.87 -9.68
N LYS A 200 -4.31 17.03 -8.98
CA LYS A 200 -3.33 16.10 -9.57
C LYS A 200 -3.95 14.75 -9.97
N GLY A 201 -5.27 14.59 -9.82
CA GLY A 201 -6.01 13.39 -10.22
C GLY A 201 -5.93 12.21 -9.26
N PHE A 202 -5.49 12.44 -8.02
CA PHE A 202 -5.57 11.46 -6.95
C PHE A 202 -6.96 11.47 -6.33
N VAL A 203 -7.41 10.29 -5.91
CA VAL A 203 -8.61 10.10 -5.10
C VAL A 203 -8.24 9.42 -3.80
N VAL A 204 -8.95 9.78 -2.73
CA VAL A 204 -8.80 9.21 -1.39
C VAL A 204 -10.03 8.35 -1.09
N PRO A 205 -10.04 7.05 -1.47
CA PRO A 205 -11.18 6.17 -1.20
C PRO A 205 -11.41 5.90 0.28
N LYS A 206 -10.38 6.00 1.14
CA LYS A 206 -10.49 5.70 2.57
C LYS A 206 -9.44 6.49 3.36
N LYS A 207 -9.90 7.09 4.46
CA LYS A 207 -9.08 7.59 5.57
C LYS A 207 -9.27 6.62 6.75
N LEU A 208 -8.18 6.34 7.45
CA LEU A 208 -8.15 5.46 8.62
C LEU A 208 -7.27 6.11 9.69
N SER A 209 -7.82 6.41 10.85
CA SER A 209 -7.06 6.85 12.01
C SER A 209 -6.61 5.63 12.82
N PHE A 210 -5.32 5.49 13.09
CA PHE A 210 -4.80 4.35 13.83
C PHE A 210 -5.39 4.27 15.24
N ASP A 211 -5.39 5.37 15.98
CA ASP A 211 -5.83 5.38 17.37
C ASP A 211 -7.36 5.21 17.47
N MET A 212 -8.12 5.87 16.60
CA MET A 212 -9.59 5.81 16.64
C MET A 212 -10.18 4.55 15.97
N ASP A 213 -9.60 4.09 14.85
CA ASP A 213 -10.17 2.99 14.07
C ASP A 213 -9.50 1.64 14.34
N LEU A 214 -8.25 1.61 14.81
CA LEU A 214 -7.53 0.37 15.09
C LEU A 214 -7.42 0.07 16.59
N ASN A 215 -7.22 1.08 17.42
CA ASN A 215 -6.94 0.90 18.85
C ASN A 215 -7.87 1.70 19.80
N PRO A 216 -9.20 1.61 19.64
CA PRO A 216 -10.12 2.51 20.35
C PRO A 216 -10.11 2.34 21.87
N ASP A 217 -9.85 1.14 22.37
CA ASP A 217 -9.87 0.84 23.81
C ASP A 217 -8.60 1.29 24.55
N ASP A 218 -7.49 1.47 23.83
CA ASP A 218 -6.16 1.81 24.37
C ASP A 218 -5.62 3.11 23.73
N ALA A 219 -6.50 3.99 23.24
CA ALA A 219 -6.09 5.24 22.56
C ALA A 219 -5.25 6.15 23.47
N ASP A 220 -5.55 6.17 24.77
CA ASP A 220 -4.79 6.94 25.78
C ASP A 220 -3.37 6.38 26.00
N ASP A 221 -3.16 5.09 25.77
CA ASP A 221 -1.86 4.41 25.90
C ASP A 221 -1.07 4.38 24.59
N SER A 222 -1.59 5.01 23.52
CA SER A 222 -0.90 5.07 22.23
C SER A 222 0.44 5.80 22.34
N ILE A 223 1.47 5.26 21.68
CA ILE A 223 2.78 5.94 21.53
C ILE A 223 2.72 7.09 20.52
N TYR A 224 1.59 7.27 19.85
CA TYR A 224 1.32 8.32 18.90
C TYR A 224 0.46 9.42 19.53
N GLU A 225 0.75 10.67 19.19
CA GLU A 225 -0.18 11.79 19.42
C GLU A 225 -1.23 11.82 18.31
N SER A 226 -0.82 11.42 17.10
CA SER A 226 -1.72 11.24 15.96
C SER A 226 -1.09 10.26 14.97
N PHE A 227 -1.91 9.39 14.40
CA PHE A 227 -1.50 8.54 13.29
C PHE A 227 -2.68 8.32 12.35
N THR A 228 -2.51 8.73 11.09
CA THR A 228 -3.55 8.66 10.06
C THR A 228 -3.00 8.06 8.79
N ASN A 229 -3.76 7.14 8.22
CA ASN A 229 -3.52 6.51 6.92
C ASN A 229 -4.56 6.94 5.89
N TYR A 230 -4.09 7.24 4.69
CA TYR A 230 -4.89 7.56 3.52
C TYR A 230 -4.65 6.51 2.46
N SER A 231 -5.68 5.72 2.11
CA SER A 231 -5.65 4.98 0.86
C SER A 231 -5.79 5.97 -0.28
N ILE A 232 -4.83 6.00 -1.19
CA ILE A 232 -4.75 6.90 -2.34
C ILE A 232 -4.70 6.11 -3.64
N CYS A 233 -5.41 6.58 -4.66
CA CYS A 233 -5.38 5.97 -5.99
C CYS A 233 -5.32 7.03 -7.07
N LYS A 234 -4.59 6.75 -8.15
CA LYS A 234 -4.65 7.52 -9.39
C LYS A 234 -5.17 6.62 -10.49
N LEU A 235 -6.38 6.90 -10.98
CA LEU A 235 -7.12 5.97 -11.83
C LEU A 235 -6.36 5.64 -13.14
N GLU A 236 -5.70 6.64 -13.73
CA GLU A 236 -4.89 6.47 -14.94
C GLU A 236 -3.74 5.48 -14.73
N VAL A 237 -3.05 5.54 -13.59
CA VAL A 237 -1.94 4.63 -13.28
C VAL A 237 -2.43 3.19 -13.23
N ILE A 238 -3.45 2.92 -12.41
CA ILE A 238 -3.93 1.54 -12.28
C ILE A 238 -4.56 1.03 -13.58
N TYR A 239 -5.25 1.88 -14.35
CA TYR A 239 -5.79 1.50 -15.65
C TYR A 239 -4.69 1.10 -16.63
N THR A 240 -3.65 1.91 -16.74
CA THR A 240 -2.54 1.68 -17.66
C THR A 240 -1.74 0.44 -17.28
N VAL A 241 -1.32 0.32 -16.01
CA VAL A 241 -0.55 -0.83 -15.52
C VAL A 241 -1.35 -2.12 -15.66
N ALA A 242 -2.65 -2.11 -15.36
CA ALA A 242 -3.46 -3.32 -15.40
C ALA A 242 -3.51 -3.99 -16.79
N LYS A 243 -3.35 -3.23 -17.88
CA LYS A 243 -3.36 -3.78 -19.25
C LYS A 243 -2.26 -4.85 -19.43
N THR A 244 -1.07 -4.60 -18.87
CA THR A 244 0.10 -5.47 -19.01
C THR A 244 0.35 -6.30 -17.76
N ARG A 245 0.19 -5.71 -16.56
CA ARG A 245 0.51 -6.29 -15.25
C ARG A 245 -0.64 -6.14 -14.26
N PRO A 246 -1.77 -6.84 -14.46
CA PRO A 246 -2.91 -6.78 -13.54
C PRO A 246 -2.56 -7.33 -12.14
N ASP A 247 -1.54 -8.17 -12.02
CA ASP A 247 -0.99 -8.65 -10.75
C ASP A 247 -0.42 -7.52 -9.87
N ALA A 248 0.01 -6.40 -10.48
CA ALA A 248 0.48 -5.20 -9.77
C ALA A 248 -0.62 -4.53 -8.92
N ALA A 249 -1.89 -4.89 -9.12
CA ALA A 249 -3.00 -4.42 -8.28
C ALA A 249 -2.83 -4.73 -6.78
N ALA A 250 -1.96 -5.68 -6.41
CA ALA A 250 -1.58 -5.94 -5.01
C ALA A 250 -0.94 -4.72 -4.32
N PHE A 251 -0.37 -3.78 -5.09
CA PHE A 251 0.20 -2.53 -4.57
C PHE A 251 -0.82 -1.39 -4.50
N ALA A 252 -2.10 -1.64 -4.85
CA ALA A 252 -3.11 -0.60 -4.97
C ALA A 252 -4.37 -0.86 -4.11
N PRO A 253 -4.99 0.22 -3.61
CA PRO A 253 -4.48 1.59 -3.55
C PRO A 253 -3.20 1.67 -2.70
N CYS A 254 -2.36 2.66 -2.98
CA CYS A 254 -1.22 2.95 -2.11
C CYS A 254 -1.75 3.52 -0.79
N THR A 255 -1.01 3.34 0.30
CA THR A 255 -1.37 3.96 1.59
C THR A 255 -0.32 5.00 1.95
N THR A 256 -0.75 6.25 2.13
CA THR A 256 0.04 7.32 2.71
C THR A 256 -0.18 7.34 4.20
N MET A 257 0.89 7.34 4.98
CA MET A 257 0.84 7.51 6.43
C MET A 257 1.26 8.93 6.81
N ILE A 258 0.63 9.45 7.85
CA ILE A 258 1.00 10.69 8.54
C ILE A 258 0.97 10.36 10.02
N TYR A 259 2.09 10.54 10.73
CA TYR A 259 2.12 10.27 12.16
C TYR A 259 2.99 11.26 12.92
N LYS A 260 2.65 11.43 14.19
CA LYS A 260 3.46 12.08 15.21
C LYS A 260 3.55 11.18 16.42
N LYS A 261 4.78 10.86 16.85
CA LYS A 261 5.01 10.12 18.09
C LYS A 261 5.01 11.06 19.29
N ARG A 262 4.58 10.53 20.44
CA ARG A 262 4.63 11.25 21.72
C ARG A 262 6.07 11.58 22.08
N GLY A 263 6.32 12.84 22.41
CA GLY A 263 7.64 13.33 22.81
C GLY A 263 8.66 13.48 21.67
N GLU A 264 8.28 13.21 20.42
CA GLU A 264 9.07 13.61 19.26
C GLU A 264 8.61 15.00 18.77
N ASN A 265 9.56 15.86 18.38
CA ASN A 265 9.30 17.19 17.83
C ASN A 265 9.19 17.16 16.30
N LYS A 266 8.59 16.11 15.74
CA LYS A 266 8.41 16.00 14.29
C LYS A 266 7.16 15.26 13.89
N ILE A 267 6.62 15.62 12.73
CA ILE A 267 5.56 14.91 12.02
C ILE A 267 6.20 14.20 10.84
N VAL A 268 5.85 12.94 10.63
CA VAL A 268 6.36 12.12 9.53
C VAL A 268 5.24 11.83 8.55
N LEU A 269 5.49 12.11 7.28
CA LEU A 269 4.65 11.69 6.16
C LEU A 269 5.40 10.66 5.33
N GLY A 270 4.73 9.62 4.87
CA GLY A 270 5.36 8.69 3.94
C GLY A 270 4.38 7.91 3.08
N PHE A 271 4.87 7.42 1.95
CA PHE A 271 4.09 6.63 1.01
C PHE A 271 4.99 5.63 0.26
N PRO A 272 4.46 4.47 -0.14
CA PRO A 272 5.23 3.50 -0.89
C PRO A 272 5.53 4.05 -2.29
N SER A 273 6.81 4.06 -2.66
CA SER A 273 7.26 4.57 -3.96
C SER A 273 6.77 3.69 -5.10
N VAL A 274 6.53 4.29 -6.27
CA VAL A 274 6.13 3.54 -7.49
C VAL A 274 7.21 2.57 -7.98
N TYR A 275 8.44 2.71 -7.50
CA TYR A 275 9.55 1.79 -7.79
C TYR A 275 9.27 0.36 -7.31
N ASN A 276 8.39 0.19 -6.33
CA ASN A 276 7.89 -1.12 -5.91
C ASN A 276 7.17 -1.85 -7.03
N TRP A 277 6.39 -1.13 -7.83
CA TRP A 277 5.64 -1.68 -8.96
C TRP A 277 6.61 -2.12 -10.07
N MET A 278 7.61 -1.29 -10.34
CA MET A 278 8.63 -1.55 -11.37
C MET A 278 9.48 -2.76 -11.03
N SER A 279 9.96 -2.84 -9.79
CA SER A 279 10.85 -3.90 -9.34
C SER A 279 10.12 -5.19 -9.01
N SER A 280 9.05 -5.13 -8.24
CA SER A 280 8.39 -6.29 -7.63
C SER A 280 7.34 -6.90 -8.55
N ALA A 281 6.47 -6.05 -9.11
CA ALA A 281 5.49 -6.47 -10.12
C ALA A 281 6.07 -6.38 -11.54
N LEU A 282 7.39 -6.18 -11.71
CA LEU A 282 8.08 -6.25 -13.00
C LEU A 282 7.39 -5.42 -14.10
N VAL A 283 6.85 -4.24 -13.73
CA VAL A 283 6.24 -3.29 -14.67
C VAL A 283 7.34 -2.61 -15.46
N GLY A 284 7.37 -2.82 -16.77
CA GLY A 284 8.47 -2.35 -17.63
C GLY A 284 8.06 -1.79 -18.98
N ASP A 285 6.77 -1.80 -19.34
CA ASP A 285 6.31 -1.15 -20.56
C ASP A 285 6.32 0.38 -20.39
N LYS A 286 6.62 1.08 -21.49
CA LYS A 286 6.84 2.53 -21.47
C LYS A 286 5.63 3.32 -20.95
N GLU A 287 4.42 2.96 -21.37
CA GLU A 287 3.19 3.68 -20.99
C GLU A 287 2.98 3.59 -19.47
N SER A 288 3.15 2.39 -18.90
CA SER A 288 3.06 2.16 -17.46
C SER A 288 4.16 2.85 -16.66
N LEU A 289 5.40 2.80 -17.15
CA LEU A 289 6.52 3.50 -16.51
C LEU A 289 6.32 5.02 -16.49
N ASP A 290 5.87 5.60 -17.61
CA ASP A 290 5.61 7.03 -17.71
C ASP A 290 4.46 7.44 -16.76
N ALA A 291 3.39 6.65 -16.67
CA ALA A 291 2.28 6.90 -15.74
C ALA A 291 2.71 6.81 -14.27
N LEU A 292 3.45 5.77 -13.89
CA LEU A 292 3.99 5.58 -12.55
C LEU A 292 4.93 6.71 -12.16
N MET A 293 5.90 7.04 -13.01
CA MET A 293 6.87 8.12 -12.73
C MET A 293 6.19 9.47 -12.63
N LYS A 294 5.16 9.74 -13.44
CA LYS A 294 4.37 10.96 -13.32
C LYS A 294 3.64 11.01 -11.97
N ALA A 295 3.03 9.90 -11.55
CA ALA A 295 2.34 9.84 -10.26
C ALA A 295 3.29 10.03 -9.07
N GLN A 296 4.48 9.42 -9.09
CA GLN A 296 5.51 9.64 -8.09
C GLN A 296 5.85 11.13 -7.97
N LYS A 297 6.17 11.79 -9.09
CA LYS A 297 6.53 13.21 -9.12
C LYS A 297 5.38 14.12 -8.69
N ASP A 298 4.16 13.82 -9.13
CA ASP A 298 2.98 14.58 -8.71
C ASP A 298 2.79 14.47 -7.19
N PHE A 299 3.03 13.30 -6.59
CA PHE A 299 2.92 13.08 -5.16
C PHE A 299 4.05 13.75 -4.36
N GLU A 300 5.30 13.61 -4.82
CA GLU A 300 6.47 14.28 -4.23
C GLU A 300 6.30 15.81 -4.26
N SER A 301 5.78 16.37 -5.35
CA SER A 301 5.43 17.80 -5.47
C SER A 301 4.38 18.21 -4.43
N ILE A 302 3.34 17.39 -4.22
CA ILE A 302 2.34 17.67 -3.18
C ILE A 302 2.99 17.63 -1.79
N LEU A 303 3.80 16.61 -1.48
CA LEU A 303 4.41 16.50 -0.16
C LEU A 303 5.40 17.64 0.11
N GLN A 304 6.17 18.06 -0.89
CA GLN A 304 7.03 19.24 -0.78
C GLN A 304 6.19 20.50 -0.50
N GLU A 305 5.12 20.74 -1.27
CA GLU A 305 4.25 21.91 -1.10
C GLU A 305 3.59 21.99 0.29
N VAL A 306 3.35 20.86 0.97
CA VAL A 306 2.69 20.84 2.30
C VAL A 306 3.68 20.72 3.47
N THR A 307 4.98 20.61 3.20
CA THR A 307 6.02 20.49 4.24
C THR A 307 7.05 21.61 4.20
N GLU A 308 6.92 22.54 3.26
CA GLU A 308 7.68 23.80 3.14
C GLU A 308 6.88 24.99 3.68
#